data_AF-A0A8J5L7C9-F1
#
_entry.id   AF-A0A8J5L7C9-F1
#
_cell.length_a   1.000
_cell.length_b   1.000
_cell.length_c   1.000
_cell.angle_alpha   90.00
_cell.angle_beta   90.00
_cell.angle_gamma   90.00
#
_symmetry.space_group_name_H-M   'P 1'
#
loop_
_entity.id
_entity.type
_entity.pdbx_description
1 polymer ?
#
loop_
_entity_poly.entity_id
_entity_poly.type
_entity_poly.pdbx_seq_one_letter_code
_entity_poly.pdbx_strand_id
1 'polypeptide(L)'
;MLLLLRAMVGFQALHLKPTKPRTELKKKKEIVVEMLTARKSNEKKGAVEEHNLPFHFEAITEIELYKFSPWDLPGKSQLHNKDLEWYFFCARDRKYPNGSRENRTTGNGY
;
A
#
# COMPACT_ATOMS: atom_id res chain seq x y z
N MET A 1 -12.17 10.92 -48.29
CA MET A 1 -11.17 11.84 -47.70
C MET A 1 -11.31 12.09 -46.19
N LEU A 2 -12.37 11.65 -45.50
CA LEU A 2 -12.51 11.86 -44.03
C LEU A 2 -11.99 10.73 -43.13
N LEU A 3 -11.49 9.61 -43.68
CA LEU A 3 -10.99 8.47 -42.88
C LEU A 3 -9.48 8.52 -42.62
N LEU A 4 -8.73 9.37 -43.31
CA LEU A 4 -7.26 9.45 -43.20
C LEU A 4 -6.78 10.47 -42.15
N LEU A 5 -7.60 11.43 -41.74
CA LEU A 5 -7.19 12.46 -40.77
C LEU A 5 -7.14 11.95 -39.31
N ARG A 6 -7.71 10.78 -39.02
CA ARG A 6 -7.74 10.24 -37.65
C ARG A 6 -6.50 9.39 -37.30
N ALA A 7 -5.67 9.05 -38.29
CA ALA A 7 -4.42 8.31 -38.09
C ALA A 7 -3.23 9.21 -37.71
N MET A 8 -3.27 10.52 -38.03
CA MET A 8 -2.12 11.40 -37.83
C MET A 8 -2.09 12.14 -36.47
N VAL A 9 -3.14 12.01 -35.65
CA VAL A 9 -3.12 12.53 -34.25
C VAL A 9 -2.74 11.42 -33.25
N GLY A 10 -2.35 10.24 -33.75
CA GLY A 10 -2.11 9.04 -32.95
C GLY A 10 -0.64 8.68 -32.75
N PHE A 11 0.29 9.65 -32.63
CA PHE A 11 1.71 9.30 -32.43
C PHE A 11 2.51 10.34 -31.65
N GLN A 12 2.05 10.71 -30.46
CA GLN A 12 2.95 11.29 -29.46
C GLN A 12 2.47 10.97 -28.04
N ALA A 13 2.15 9.70 -27.79
CA ALA A 13 2.15 9.16 -26.44
C ALA A 13 3.59 8.86 -26.02
N LEU A 14 4.34 9.90 -25.66
CA LEU A 14 5.63 9.78 -25.01
C LEU A 14 5.47 8.98 -23.71
N HIS A 15 5.94 7.72 -23.70
CA HIS A 15 6.39 6.98 -22.51
C HIS A 15 5.50 7.03 -21.25
N LEU A 16 4.17 7.14 -21.39
CA LEU A 16 3.28 6.99 -20.25
C LEU A 16 3.25 5.51 -19.89
N LYS A 17 3.91 5.17 -18.77
CA LYS A 17 3.83 3.84 -18.15
C LYS A 17 2.37 3.40 -18.13
N PRO A 18 2.05 2.14 -18.47
CA PRO A 18 0.68 1.66 -18.50
C PRO A 18 0.02 1.97 -17.15
N THR A 19 -0.98 2.85 -17.18
CA THR A 19 -1.73 3.21 -15.98
C THR A 19 -2.64 2.03 -15.64
N LYS A 20 -2.57 1.56 -14.39
CA LYS A 20 -3.30 0.36 -13.96
C LYS A 20 -4.81 0.54 -14.19
N PRO A 21 -5.54 -0.46 -14.72
CA PRO A 21 -6.96 -0.34 -14.96
C PRO A 21 -7.71 -0.09 -13.64
N ARG A 22 -8.75 0.75 -13.69
CA ARG A 22 -9.54 1.17 -12.51
C ARG A 22 -10.07 0.00 -11.67
N THR A 23 -10.29 -1.16 -12.30
CA THR A 23 -10.73 -2.40 -11.66
C THR A 23 -9.70 -2.97 -10.70
N GLU A 24 -8.42 -3.00 -11.08
CA GLU A 24 -7.33 -3.50 -10.24
C GLU A 24 -7.08 -2.58 -9.04
N LEU A 25 -7.16 -1.26 -9.25
CA LEU A 25 -7.04 -0.30 -8.15
C LEU A 25 -8.19 -0.41 -7.14
N LYS A 26 -9.41 -0.70 -7.61
CA LYS A 26 -10.57 -0.95 -6.72
C LYS A 26 -10.36 -2.20 -5.88
N LYS A 27 -9.97 -3.33 -6.51
CA LYS A 27 -9.67 -4.58 -5.80
C LYS A 27 -8.59 -4.40 -4.73
N LYS A 28 -7.49 -3.70 -5.06
CA LYS A 28 -6.41 -3.41 -4.10
C LYS A 28 -6.89 -2.60 -2.90
N LYS A 29 -7.71 -1.56 -3.15
CA LYS A 29 -8.29 -0.76 -2.07
C LYS A 29 -9.21 -1.57 -1.18
N GLU A 30 -10.03 -2.44 -1.76
CA GLU A 30 -10.91 -3.34 -1.00
C GLU A 30 -10.10 -4.27 -0.11
N ILE A 31 -9.07 -4.93 -0.64
CA ILE A 31 -8.17 -5.80 0.13
C ILE A 31 -7.53 -5.05 1.30
N VAL A 32 -6.97 -3.86 1.06
CA VAL A 32 -6.34 -3.07 2.13
C VAL A 32 -7.36 -2.63 3.19
N VAL A 33 -8.55 -2.23 2.78
CA VAL A 33 -9.62 -1.82 3.70
C VAL A 33 -10.08 -3.00 4.55
N GLU A 34 -10.26 -4.17 3.94
CA GLU A 34 -10.63 -5.41 4.64
C GLU A 34 -9.56 -5.84 5.66
N MET A 35 -8.28 -5.78 5.28
CA MET A 35 -7.18 -6.06 6.20
C MET A 35 -7.12 -5.06 7.37
N LEU A 36 -7.41 -3.77 7.14
CA LEU A 36 -7.45 -2.77 8.20
C LEU A 36 -8.64 -2.93 9.15
N THR A 37 -9.83 -3.21 8.61
CA THR A 37 -11.04 -3.39 9.44
C THR A 37 -10.91 -4.62 10.31
N ALA A 38 -10.40 -5.70 9.75
CA ALA A 38 -10.34 -6.96 10.46
C ALA A 38 -9.15 -7.01 11.47
N ARG A 39 -8.13 -6.16 11.33
CA ARG A 39 -7.15 -5.85 12.40
C ARG A 39 -7.81 -5.16 13.61
N LYS A 40 -8.64 -4.14 13.37
CA LYS A 40 -9.35 -3.42 14.45
C LYS A 40 -10.30 -4.31 15.25
N SER A 41 -10.89 -5.34 14.63
CA SER A 41 -11.70 -6.32 15.36
C SER A 41 -10.87 -7.25 16.25
N ASN A 42 -9.62 -7.54 15.88
CA ASN A 42 -8.71 -8.33 16.70
C ASN A 42 -8.13 -7.52 17.86
N GLU A 43 -7.80 -6.23 17.68
CA GLU A 43 -7.29 -5.38 18.77
C GLU A 43 -8.29 -5.23 19.94
N LYS A 44 -9.60 -5.36 19.66
CA LYS A 44 -10.66 -5.33 20.69
C LYS A 44 -10.88 -6.67 21.39
N LYS A 45 -10.36 -7.77 20.85
CA LYS A 45 -10.43 -9.10 21.46
C LYS A 45 -9.03 -9.40 21.98
N GLY A 46 -8.83 -9.19 23.28
CA GLY A 46 -7.61 -9.64 23.96
C GLY A 46 -7.28 -11.07 23.51
N ALA A 47 -6.03 -11.25 23.07
CA ALA A 47 -5.49 -12.44 22.41
C ALA A 47 -6.14 -13.75 22.85
N VAL A 48 -6.54 -14.58 21.87
CA VAL A 48 -6.45 -16.06 21.86
C VAL A 48 -7.20 -16.61 20.62
N GLU A 49 -6.64 -17.71 20.07
CA GLU A 49 -7.01 -18.51 18.89
C GLU A 49 -6.48 -18.02 17.54
N GLU A 50 -5.21 -18.36 17.28
CA GLU A 50 -4.64 -18.50 15.94
C GLU A 50 -5.28 -19.70 15.22
N HIS A 51 -5.22 -19.74 13.89
CA HIS A 51 -5.64 -20.88 13.04
C HIS A 51 -7.12 -20.94 12.58
N ASN A 52 -7.77 -19.81 12.23
CA ASN A 52 -8.74 -19.75 11.11
C ASN A 52 -9.24 -18.31 10.82
N LEU A 53 -8.34 -17.35 10.67
CA LEU A 53 -8.75 -16.04 10.16
C LEU A 53 -8.93 -16.13 8.63
N PRO A 54 -10.10 -15.73 8.08
CA PRO A 54 -10.50 -15.98 6.68
C PRO A 54 -9.67 -15.24 5.62
N PHE A 55 -8.71 -14.41 6.05
CA PHE A 55 -7.71 -13.82 5.19
C PHE A 55 -6.37 -13.95 5.89
N HIS A 56 -5.33 -14.41 5.18
CA HIS A 56 -3.95 -14.43 5.67
C HIS A 56 -3.51 -13.00 6.04
N PHE A 57 -3.78 -12.57 7.27
CA PHE A 57 -3.21 -11.34 7.84
C PHE A 57 -1.69 -11.41 7.94
N GLU A 58 -1.16 -12.63 7.97
CA GLU A 58 0.26 -12.94 7.83
C GLU A 58 0.86 -12.42 6.51
N ALA A 59 0.04 -11.99 5.54
CA ALA A 59 0.55 -11.41 4.30
C ALA A 59 1.14 -9.99 4.49
N ILE A 60 0.71 -9.22 5.50
CA ILE A 60 1.19 -7.86 5.74
C ILE A 60 2.03 -7.82 7.01
N THR A 61 3.30 -7.47 6.86
CA THR A 61 4.25 -7.31 7.96
C THR A 61 3.99 -6.05 8.78
N GLU A 62 4.12 -6.18 10.10
CA GLU A 62 4.21 -5.04 11.02
C GLU A 62 5.64 -4.49 11.08
N ILE A 63 5.79 -3.18 10.92
CA ILE A 63 7.07 -2.52 10.92
C ILE A 63 6.94 -1.06 11.36
N GLU A 64 7.97 -0.56 12.04
CA GLU A 64 8.13 0.88 12.26
C GLU A 64 8.66 1.56 11.00
N LEU A 65 7.75 2.00 10.12
CA LEU A 65 8.05 2.53 8.79
C LEU A 65 9.15 3.61 8.80
N TYR A 66 9.09 4.52 9.76
CA TYR A 66 10.02 5.65 9.87
C TYR A 66 11.41 5.30 10.40
N LYS A 67 11.67 4.05 10.78
CA LYS A 67 13.04 3.63 11.12
C LYS A 67 13.84 3.17 9.91
N PHE A 68 13.19 2.96 8.77
CA PHE A 68 13.81 2.37 7.59
C PHE A 68 13.83 3.34 6.43
N SER A 69 14.87 3.24 5.62
CA SER A 69 14.92 3.97 4.37
C SER A 69 14.01 3.30 3.34
N PRO A 70 13.47 4.06 2.38
CA PRO A 70 12.48 3.55 1.43
C PRO A 70 13.01 2.39 0.58
N TRP A 71 14.31 2.30 0.34
CA TRP A 71 14.95 1.20 -0.39
C TRP A 71 15.11 -0.09 0.43
N ASP A 72 15.01 -0.02 1.76
CA ASP A 72 15.08 -1.20 2.63
C ASP A 72 13.71 -1.87 2.78
N LEU A 73 12.62 -1.12 2.54
CA LEU A 73 11.25 -1.61 2.71
C LEU A 73 10.90 -2.82 1.83
N PRO A 74 11.26 -2.89 0.54
CA PRO A 74 10.93 -4.02 -0.32
C PRO A 74 11.35 -5.38 0.25
N GLY A 75 12.54 -5.46 0.87
CA GLY A 75 13.06 -6.70 1.45
C GLY A 75 12.36 -7.14 2.73
N LYS A 76 11.47 -6.30 3.28
CA LYS A 76 10.74 -6.57 4.51
C LYS A 76 9.29 -6.96 4.28
N SER A 77 8.79 -6.81 3.06
CA SER A 77 7.43 -7.21 2.73
C SER A 77 7.33 -8.73 2.59
N GLN A 78 6.42 -9.35 3.33
CA GLN A 78 6.03 -10.75 3.09
C GLN A 78 5.13 -10.92 1.86
N LEU A 79 4.51 -9.82 1.42
CA LEU A 79 3.60 -9.82 0.30
C LEU A 79 4.38 -9.76 -1.02
N HIS A 80 4.42 -10.89 -1.72
CA HIS A 80 5.07 -11.03 -3.02
C HIS A 80 4.11 -10.62 -4.15
N ASN A 81 3.98 -9.33 -4.40
CA ASN A 81 3.19 -8.81 -5.52
C ASN A 81 4.06 -8.57 -6.76
N LYS A 82 3.53 -8.91 -7.95
CA LYS A 82 4.15 -8.54 -9.25
C LYS A 82 4.21 -7.03 -9.50
N ASP A 83 3.48 -6.27 -8.70
CA ASP A 83 3.21 -4.86 -8.90
C ASP A 83 4.24 -3.88 -8.34
N LEU A 84 5.34 -4.39 -7.73
CA LEU A 84 6.32 -3.58 -6.99
C LEU A 84 5.64 -2.64 -5.96
N GLU A 85 4.60 -3.16 -5.32
CA GLU A 85 3.84 -2.48 -4.28
C GLU A 85 3.92 -3.32 -3.02
N TRP A 86 4.29 -2.66 -1.92
CA TRP A 86 4.48 -3.28 -0.62
C TRP A 86 3.53 -2.63 0.38
N TYR A 87 2.92 -3.47 1.21
CA TYR A 87 1.97 -3.05 2.22
C TYR A 87 2.54 -3.40 3.59
N PHE A 88 2.39 -2.47 4.52
CA PHE A 88 2.93 -2.57 5.86
C PHE A 88 1.91 -2.06 6.87
N PHE A 89 1.87 -2.69 8.03
CA PHE A 89 1.27 -2.08 9.20
C PHE A 89 2.32 -1.29 9.95
N CYS A 90 2.01 -0.06 10.34
CA CYS A 90 2.89 0.79 11.11
C CYS A 90 2.10 1.42 12.26
N ALA A 91 2.72 1.45 13.44
CA ALA A 91 2.23 2.28 14.54
C ALA A 91 2.24 3.74 14.09
N ARG A 92 1.13 4.44 14.29
CA ARG A 92 1.00 5.82 13.87
C ARG A 92 1.69 6.74 14.86
N ASP A 93 2.94 7.09 14.58
CA ASP A 93 3.69 8.05 15.41
C ASP A 93 3.28 9.50 15.09
N ARG A 94 2.97 10.27 16.13
CA ARG A 94 2.52 11.67 16.00
C ARG A 94 3.67 12.60 16.34
N LYS A 95 3.91 13.62 15.51
CA LYS A 95 4.92 14.65 15.78
C LYS A 95 4.59 15.46 17.04
N TYR A 96 3.30 15.65 17.32
CA TYR A 96 2.81 16.34 18.50
C TYR A 96 1.72 15.50 19.18
N PRO A 97 1.65 15.42 20.51
CA PRO A 97 0.68 14.58 21.24
C PRO A 97 -0.77 14.80 20.78
N ASN A 98 -1.15 16.05 20.58
CA ASN A 98 -2.51 16.46 20.18
C ASN A 98 -2.62 16.80 18.67
N GLY A 99 -1.59 16.54 17.87
CA GLY A 99 -1.56 16.89 16.45
C GLY A 99 -2.01 15.74 15.54
N SER A 100 -2.56 16.09 14.38
CA SER A 100 -2.80 15.14 13.28
C SER A 100 -1.54 14.87 12.45
N ARG A 101 -0.48 15.68 12.64
CA ARG A 101 0.78 15.57 11.91
C ARG A 101 1.57 14.35 12.38
N GLU A 102 1.84 13.44 11.45
CA GLU A 102 2.71 12.29 11.68
C GLU A 102 4.18 12.71 11.75
N ASN A 103 4.93 11.99 12.57
CA ASN A 103 6.38 12.09 12.57
C ASN A 103 6.92 11.39 11.32
N ARG A 104 7.54 12.14 10.41
CA ARG A 104 8.14 11.59 9.18
C ARG A 104 9.67 11.56 9.22
N THR A 105 10.24 11.79 10.40
CA THR A 105 11.70 11.78 10.57
C THR A 105 12.18 10.34 10.49
N THR A 106 13.04 10.06 9.53
CA THR A 106 13.81 8.80 9.44
C THR A 106 15.22 9.02 9.96
N GLY A 107 15.91 7.95 10.37
CA GLY A 107 17.28 8.05 10.88
C GLY A 107 18.27 8.77 9.94
N ASN A 108 17.98 8.77 8.64
CA ASN A 108 18.78 9.40 7.60
C ASN A 108 18.16 10.70 7.02
N GLY A 109 17.05 11.21 7.56
CA GLY A 109 16.46 12.48 7.08
C GLY A 109 14.92 12.54 7.12
N TYR A 110 14.32 13.22 6.13
CA TYR A 110 12.88 13.36 5.94
C TYR A 110 12.50 13.44 4.46
#